data_AF-A0AAV6FK24-F1
#
_entry.id   AF-A0AAV6FK24-F1
#
_cell.length_a   1.000
_cell.length_b   1.000
_cell.length_c   1.000
_cell.angle_alpha   90.00
_cell.angle_beta   90.00
_cell.angle_gamma   90.00
#
_symmetry.space_group_name_H-M   'P 1'
#
loop_
_entity.id
_entity.type
_entity.pdbx_description
1 polymer ?
#
loop_
_entity_poly.entity_id
_entity_poly.type
_entity_poly.pdbx_seq_one_letter_code
_entity_poly.pdbx_strand_id
1 'polypeptide(L)'
;MLDFVIFAVTFVVILIGAVLYLYPSSRQASGIPGLNPTEEKDGNLQDVVNKGSLHEFLVGLHDQFGPVASFWFGRRPVVSLGTVDQLRQHINPNKTMDSFETMLKSLLGYQSGWSAGATETVLRKKVYESAINTTLQNNFPLLQKLGEELVTKWQSFPESQHIPLCAHLLGLAMKTVTQLALGDRFANDTEVILFRKNHDAIWSEIGRGYLDGSMEKSSSRKGHYDSALAEMESVLKSVVKDIKGHGSGQSSLMDSLIQAKLSEKQVMEDAMVFTLSGCVITANLCIWAVHFLSTAKDVQEKLLKEFTEVLGDGPVTLEKIPELKYCQQILNETVRTAKLTPIAATLQEVEGKVDQHVIPKETLVIYALGVVLQDGDTWPLPYRFDPDRFREEDSRKSFSLLGFSGKQACPELRFAYTVATVLLSSLVRRLKLHGTDRQVVEARYELVATPKDDTWITVSSRK
;
A
#
# COMPACT_ATOMS: atom_id res chain seq x y z
N MET A 1 -3.66 34.39 -55.38
CA MET A 1 -3.27 33.15 -54.67
C MET A 1 -2.94 33.43 -53.19
N LEU A 2 -2.17 34.47 -52.88
CA LEU A 2 -1.80 34.81 -51.49
C LEU A 2 -3.01 35.13 -50.58
N ASP A 3 -4.00 35.87 -51.09
CA ASP A 3 -5.17 36.28 -50.29
C ASP A 3 -6.08 35.12 -49.87
N PHE A 4 -6.14 34.07 -50.70
CA PHE A 4 -6.93 32.86 -50.40
C PHE A 4 -6.24 32.01 -49.33
N VAL A 5 -4.91 32.00 -49.32
CA VAL A 5 -4.12 31.32 -48.28
C VAL A 5 -4.24 32.05 -46.95
N ILE A 6 -4.20 33.38 -46.95
CA ILE A 6 -4.38 34.18 -45.73
C ILE A 6 -5.78 33.95 -45.14
N PHE A 7 -6.83 34.02 -45.97
CA PHE A 7 -8.20 33.76 -45.51
C PHE A 7 -8.39 32.35 -44.95
N ALA A 8 -7.84 31.33 -45.62
CA ALA A 8 -7.92 29.94 -45.16
C ALA A 8 -7.19 29.72 -43.83
N VAL A 9 -6.01 30.32 -43.65
CA VAL A 9 -5.24 30.22 -42.40
C VAL A 9 -5.96 30.95 -41.26
N THR A 10 -6.47 32.16 -41.50
CA THR A 10 -7.21 32.92 -40.48
C THR A 10 -8.50 32.22 -40.08
N PHE A 11 -9.25 31.65 -41.03
CA PHE A 11 -10.46 30.89 -40.76
C PHE A 11 -10.18 29.62 -39.94
N VAL A 12 -9.11 28.88 -40.25
CA VAL A 12 -8.70 27.69 -39.48
C VAL A 12 -8.25 28.06 -38.08
N VAL A 13 -7.49 29.15 -37.89
CA VAL A 13 -7.07 29.61 -36.55
C VAL A 13 -8.26 30.08 -35.72
N ILE A 14 -9.22 30.79 -36.30
CA ILE A 14 -10.45 31.22 -35.62
C ILE A 14 -11.33 30.00 -35.30
N LEU A 15 -11.45 29.03 -36.21
CA LEU A 15 -12.21 27.80 -35.98
C LEU A 15 -11.56 26.95 -34.88
N ILE A 16 -10.24 26.82 -34.87
CA ILE A 16 -9.50 26.13 -33.79
C ILE A 16 -9.69 26.90 -32.47
N GLY A 17 -9.57 28.22 -32.46
CA GLY A 17 -9.81 29.05 -31.29
C GLY A 17 -11.24 28.93 -30.77
N ALA A 18 -12.23 28.92 -31.67
CA ALA A 18 -13.65 28.76 -31.34
C ALA A 18 -13.96 27.33 -30.88
N VAL A 19 -13.35 26.30 -31.46
CA VAL A 19 -13.48 24.91 -30.99
C VAL A 19 -12.81 24.77 -29.62
N LEU A 20 -11.64 25.34 -29.37
CA LEU A 20 -11.00 25.30 -28.05
C LEU A 20 -11.76 26.14 -26.99
N TYR A 21 -12.43 27.22 -27.41
CA TYR A 21 -13.21 28.09 -26.53
C TYR A 21 -14.62 27.54 -26.23
N LEU A 22 -15.30 26.97 -27.24
CA LEU A 22 -16.65 26.39 -27.11
C LEU A 22 -16.63 24.92 -26.68
N TYR A 23 -15.53 24.20 -26.96
CA TYR A 23 -15.21 22.87 -26.45
C TYR A 23 -13.88 22.95 -25.68
N PRO A 24 -13.88 23.52 -24.46
CA PRO A 24 -12.73 23.35 -23.58
C PRO A 24 -12.51 21.84 -23.44
N SER A 25 -11.27 21.38 -23.64
CA SER A 25 -10.88 19.97 -23.52
C SER A 25 -11.07 19.39 -22.10
N SER A 26 -11.84 20.03 -21.23
CA SER A 26 -12.48 19.44 -20.08
C SER A 26 -13.94 19.16 -20.41
N ARG A 27 -14.27 17.95 -20.86
CA ARG A 27 -15.54 17.38 -20.41
C ARG A 27 -15.38 17.24 -18.90
N GLN A 28 -15.76 18.27 -18.14
CA GLN A 28 -15.93 18.15 -16.69
C GLN A 28 -16.89 16.98 -16.46
N ALA A 29 -16.67 16.20 -15.40
CA ALA A 29 -17.65 15.24 -14.94
C ALA A 29 -18.90 16.02 -14.52
N SER A 30 -19.80 16.24 -15.47
CA SER A 30 -20.88 17.20 -15.34
C SER A 30 -21.83 16.74 -14.23
N GLY A 31 -22.11 17.66 -13.31
CA GLY A 31 -23.07 17.43 -12.22
C GLY A 31 -22.53 16.68 -11.00
N ILE A 32 -21.25 16.30 -10.92
CA ILE A 32 -20.67 15.77 -9.67
C ILE A 32 -20.43 16.92 -8.69
N PRO A 33 -21.00 16.89 -7.47
CA PRO A 33 -20.76 17.94 -6.47
C PRO A 33 -19.29 17.93 -6.04
N GLY A 34 -18.73 19.08 -5.69
CA GLY A 34 -17.32 19.14 -5.33
C GLY A 34 -16.74 20.54 -5.21
N LEU A 35 -15.41 20.58 -5.02
CA LEU A 35 -14.66 21.81 -4.91
C LEU A 35 -14.20 22.30 -6.29
N ASN A 36 -14.28 23.61 -6.48
CA ASN A 36 -13.56 24.29 -7.54
C ASN A 36 -12.06 24.34 -7.20
N PRO A 37 -11.16 24.48 -8.19
CA PRO A 37 -9.75 24.61 -7.92
C PRO A 37 -9.49 25.89 -7.11
N THR A 38 -8.76 25.75 -6.00
CA THR A 38 -8.33 26.90 -5.17
C THR A 38 -7.30 27.74 -5.91
N GLU A 39 -6.42 27.11 -6.66
CA GLU A 39 -5.46 27.76 -7.56
C GLU A 39 -5.55 27.19 -8.98
N GLU A 40 -5.41 28.05 -10.00
CA GLU A 40 -5.54 27.63 -11.41
C GLU A 40 -4.47 26.62 -11.84
N LYS A 41 -3.25 26.76 -11.30
CA LYS A 41 -2.12 25.90 -11.67
C LYS A 41 -2.11 24.60 -10.89
N ASP A 42 -2.34 24.68 -9.57
CA ASP A 42 -2.11 23.59 -8.63
C ASP A 42 -3.41 22.90 -8.16
N GLY A 43 -4.59 23.42 -8.56
CA GLY A 43 -5.88 22.85 -8.23
C GLY A 43 -6.21 23.02 -6.75
N ASN A 44 -6.49 21.92 -6.05
CA ASN A 44 -6.75 21.89 -4.60
C ASN A 44 -5.53 21.41 -3.79
N LEU A 45 -4.33 21.42 -4.36
CA LEU A 45 -3.11 20.95 -3.66
C LEU A 45 -2.91 21.66 -2.31
N GLN A 46 -3.09 22.98 -2.26
CA GLN A 46 -2.95 23.73 -1.01
C GLN A 46 -3.99 23.33 0.04
N ASP A 47 -5.20 22.95 -0.37
CA ASP A 47 -6.24 22.45 0.55
C ASP A 47 -5.84 21.11 1.16
N VAL A 48 -5.26 20.21 0.34
CA VAL A 48 -4.71 18.93 0.79
C VAL A 48 -3.59 19.15 1.80
N VAL A 49 -2.66 20.07 1.52
CA VAL A 49 -1.56 20.43 2.42
C VAL A 49 -2.08 21.00 3.74
N ASN A 50 -3.06 21.90 3.69
CA ASN A 50 -3.65 22.53 4.87
C ASN A 50 -4.37 21.51 5.78
N LYS A 51 -4.92 20.43 5.20
CA LYS A 51 -5.53 19.32 5.94
C LYS A 51 -4.50 18.32 6.48
N GLY A 52 -3.24 18.41 6.04
CA GLY A 52 -2.12 17.57 6.49
C GLY A 52 -1.93 16.28 5.69
N SER A 53 -2.95 15.78 4.99
CA SER A 53 -2.82 14.70 4.01
C SER A 53 -4.01 14.63 3.06
N LEU A 54 -3.84 13.87 1.96
CA LEU A 54 -4.94 13.59 1.03
C LEU A 54 -6.09 12.84 1.71
N HIS A 55 -5.80 11.91 2.64
CA HIS A 55 -6.86 11.20 3.37
C HIS A 55 -7.70 12.16 4.21
N GLU A 56 -7.08 13.05 5.00
CA GLU A 56 -7.80 14.01 5.85
C GLU A 56 -8.60 15.02 5.02
N PHE A 57 -8.07 15.41 3.85
CA PHE A 57 -8.82 16.19 2.87
C PHE A 57 -10.06 15.45 2.35
N LEU A 58 -9.92 14.17 1.98
CA LEU A 58 -11.03 13.36 1.47
C LEU A 58 -12.10 13.11 2.53
N VAL A 59 -11.74 12.96 3.81
CA VAL A 59 -12.70 12.88 4.91
C VAL A 59 -13.60 14.13 4.92
N GLY A 60 -13.00 15.33 4.89
CA GLY A 60 -13.77 16.58 4.84
C GLY A 60 -14.56 16.76 3.54
N LEU A 61 -14.01 16.33 2.40
CA LEU A 61 -14.67 16.40 1.11
C LEU A 61 -15.96 15.55 1.09
N HIS A 62 -15.89 14.31 1.59
CA HIS A 62 -17.03 13.40 1.62
C HIS A 62 -18.06 13.75 2.71
N ASP A 63 -17.63 14.34 3.83
CA ASP A 63 -18.54 14.93 4.82
C ASP A 63 -19.39 16.06 4.20
N GLN A 64 -18.78 16.88 3.34
CA GLN A 64 -19.46 18.03 2.73
C GLN A 64 -20.31 17.67 1.50
N PHE A 65 -19.81 16.81 0.61
CA PHE A 65 -20.42 16.59 -0.72
C PHE A 65 -21.04 15.21 -0.89
N GLY A 66 -20.90 14.33 0.11
CA GLY A 66 -21.49 13.00 0.11
C GLY A 66 -20.67 11.94 -0.65
N PRO A 67 -21.29 10.83 -1.09
CA PRO A 67 -20.59 9.64 -1.56
C PRO A 67 -19.78 9.78 -2.85
N VAL A 68 -20.19 10.67 -3.75
CA VAL A 68 -19.49 11.00 -5.00
C VAL A 68 -19.13 12.48 -4.96
N ALA A 69 -17.85 12.78 -4.94
CA ALA A 69 -17.36 14.15 -4.87
C ALA A 69 -16.30 14.43 -5.94
N SER A 70 -16.11 15.69 -6.31
CA SER A 70 -15.06 16.11 -7.23
C SER A 70 -14.14 17.18 -6.63
N PHE A 71 -12.89 17.19 -7.09
CA PHE A 71 -11.89 18.21 -6.79
C PHE A 71 -10.84 18.22 -7.91
N TRP A 72 -9.76 18.99 -7.75
CA TRP A 72 -8.78 19.21 -8.81
C TRP A 72 -7.35 18.90 -8.37
N PHE A 73 -6.62 18.15 -9.22
CA PHE A 73 -5.17 18.06 -9.16
C PHE A 73 -4.56 18.82 -10.33
N GLY A 74 -3.93 19.96 -10.03
CA GLY A 74 -3.58 20.94 -11.04
C GLY A 74 -4.81 21.33 -11.87
N ARG A 75 -4.68 21.23 -13.20
CA ARG A 75 -5.76 21.52 -14.15
C ARG A 75 -6.65 20.32 -14.48
N ARG A 76 -6.46 19.18 -13.81
CA ARG A 76 -7.21 17.95 -14.11
C ARG A 76 -8.30 17.73 -13.07
N PRO A 77 -9.55 17.50 -13.50
CA PRO A 77 -10.62 17.11 -12.58
C PRO A 77 -10.36 15.70 -12.05
N VAL A 78 -10.70 15.51 -10.78
CA VAL A 78 -10.60 14.25 -10.05
C VAL A 78 -11.98 13.94 -9.48
N VAL A 79 -12.40 12.68 -9.59
CA VAL A 79 -13.61 12.16 -8.95
C VAL A 79 -13.19 11.28 -7.79
N SER A 80 -13.77 11.51 -6.61
CA SER A 80 -13.57 10.69 -5.42
C SER A 80 -14.84 9.93 -5.07
N LEU A 81 -14.69 8.64 -4.77
CA LEU A 81 -15.77 7.75 -4.37
C LEU A 81 -15.57 7.32 -2.90
N GLY A 82 -16.58 7.53 -2.07
CA GLY A 82 -16.49 7.48 -0.60
C GLY A 82 -17.25 6.34 0.09
N THR A 83 -17.97 5.47 -0.63
CA THR A 83 -18.68 4.32 -0.05
C THR A 83 -18.47 3.04 -0.86
N VAL A 84 -18.77 1.89 -0.25
CA VAL A 84 -18.68 0.59 -0.93
C VAL A 84 -19.60 0.51 -2.15
N ASP A 85 -20.78 1.14 -2.12
CA ASP A 85 -21.77 1.03 -3.19
C ASP A 85 -21.31 1.74 -4.46
N GLN A 86 -20.82 2.98 -4.35
CA GLN A 86 -20.28 3.72 -5.47
C GLN A 86 -19.02 3.05 -6.04
N LEU A 87 -18.15 2.52 -5.16
CA LEU A 87 -16.99 1.73 -5.60
C LEU A 87 -17.43 0.47 -6.37
N ARG A 88 -18.46 -0.24 -5.91
CA ARG A 88 -18.99 -1.44 -6.58
C ARG A 88 -19.52 -1.13 -7.98
N GLN A 89 -20.15 0.02 -8.18
CA GLN A 89 -20.64 0.45 -9.49
C GLN A 89 -19.48 0.78 -10.46
N HIS A 90 -18.39 1.31 -9.92
CA HIS A 90 -17.23 1.74 -10.71
C HIS A 90 -16.23 0.62 -11.02
N ILE A 91 -15.98 -0.28 -10.06
CA ILE A 91 -14.97 -1.33 -10.19
C ILE A 91 -15.33 -2.26 -11.34
N ASN A 92 -14.43 -2.35 -12.32
CA ASN A 92 -14.54 -3.33 -13.39
C ASN A 92 -13.98 -4.69 -12.93
N PRO A 93 -14.81 -5.73 -12.74
CA PRO A 93 -14.35 -7.03 -12.25
C PRO A 93 -13.42 -7.76 -13.23
N ASN A 94 -13.43 -7.37 -14.51
CA ASN A 94 -12.58 -7.96 -15.54
C ASN A 94 -11.22 -7.27 -15.66
N LYS A 95 -10.97 -6.22 -14.86
CA LYS A 95 -9.73 -5.46 -14.88
C LYS A 95 -9.00 -5.60 -13.55
N THR A 96 -7.77 -6.12 -13.62
CA THR A 96 -6.94 -6.44 -12.46
C THR A 96 -5.81 -5.42 -12.25
N MET A 97 -6.04 -4.14 -12.55
CA MET A 97 -4.99 -3.14 -12.34
C MET A 97 -4.82 -2.89 -10.84
N ASP A 98 -3.60 -3.10 -10.33
CA ASP A 98 -3.25 -2.70 -8.98
C ASP A 98 -3.04 -1.18 -8.96
N SER A 99 -4.02 -0.48 -8.42
CA SER A 99 -4.04 0.98 -8.32
C SER A 99 -2.87 1.53 -7.49
N PHE A 100 -2.44 0.78 -6.48
CA PHE A 100 -1.33 1.16 -5.63
C PHE A 100 -0.01 0.99 -6.37
N GLU A 101 0.20 -0.14 -7.03
CA GLU A 101 1.37 -0.41 -7.86
C GLU A 101 1.53 0.64 -8.98
N THR A 102 0.43 0.96 -9.67
CA THR A 102 0.42 1.93 -10.77
C THR A 102 0.84 3.32 -10.28
N MET A 103 0.31 3.74 -9.13
CA MET A 103 0.69 5.00 -8.49
C MET A 103 2.17 4.99 -8.13
N LEU A 104 2.64 3.94 -7.43
CA LEU A 104 4.03 3.85 -6.99
C LEU A 104 5.03 3.84 -8.16
N LYS A 105 4.77 3.07 -9.22
CA LYS A 105 5.61 3.05 -10.43
C LYS A 105 5.71 4.44 -11.07
N SER A 106 4.59 5.17 -11.14
CA SER A 106 4.59 6.54 -11.65
C SER A 106 5.45 7.48 -10.79
N LEU A 107 5.41 7.34 -9.46
CA LEU A 107 6.20 8.17 -8.53
C LEU A 107 7.70 7.85 -8.59
N LEU A 108 8.05 6.60 -8.90
CA LEU A 108 9.43 6.17 -9.14
C LEU A 108 9.95 6.55 -10.54
N GLY A 109 9.14 7.21 -11.38
CA GLY A 109 9.51 7.58 -12.74
C GLY A 109 9.54 6.41 -13.72
N TYR A 110 9.03 5.25 -13.33
CA TYR A 110 8.85 4.12 -14.23
C TYR A 110 7.63 4.36 -15.13
N GLN A 111 7.75 3.95 -16.40
CA GLN A 111 6.59 3.92 -17.26
C GLN A 111 5.65 2.85 -16.72
N SER A 112 4.56 3.28 -16.09
CA SER A 112 3.38 2.43 -15.90
C SER A 112 3.01 1.85 -17.26
N GLY A 113 2.59 0.58 -17.28
CA GLY A 113 2.36 -0.21 -18.50
C GLY A 113 1.28 0.32 -19.45
N TRP A 114 1.03 1.63 -19.51
CA TRP A 114 0.12 2.32 -20.42
C TRP A 114 0.44 2.06 -21.90
N SER A 115 1.67 1.64 -22.26
CA SER A 115 1.99 1.19 -23.63
C SER A 115 1.92 -0.34 -23.82
N ALA A 116 1.75 -1.11 -22.75
CA ALA A 116 1.62 -2.56 -22.81
C ALA A 116 0.15 -2.91 -23.03
N GLY A 117 -0.15 -3.86 -23.92
CA GLY A 117 -1.53 -4.30 -24.14
C GLY A 117 -2.16 -4.82 -22.83
N ALA A 118 -3.48 -4.72 -22.68
CA ALA A 118 -4.19 -5.21 -21.48
C ALA A 118 -3.82 -6.66 -21.11
N THR A 119 -3.63 -7.52 -22.12
CA THR A 119 -3.18 -8.92 -21.95
C THR A 119 -1.77 -9.04 -21.36
N GLU A 120 -0.84 -8.19 -21.79
CA GLU A 120 0.54 -8.17 -21.30
C GLU A 120 0.58 -7.72 -19.83
N THR A 121 -0.24 -6.73 -19.47
CA THR A 121 -0.36 -6.25 -18.08
C THR A 121 -0.90 -7.34 -17.15
N VAL A 122 -1.92 -8.08 -17.57
CA VAL A 122 -2.48 -9.21 -16.80
C VAL A 122 -1.45 -10.34 -16.65
N LEU A 123 -0.70 -10.66 -17.71
CA LEU A 123 0.33 -11.68 -17.67
C LEU A 123 1.49 -11.28 -16.73
N ARG A 124 1.98 -10.03 -16.85
CA ARG A 124 3.04 -9.50 -15.97
C ARG A 124 2.64 -9.56 -14.50
N LYS A 125 1.41 -9.16 -14.17
CA LYS A 125 0.87 -9.27 -12.81
C LYS A 125 0.88 -10.71 -12.29
N LYS A 126 0.43 -11.67 -13.10
CA LYS A 126 0.44 -13.09 -12.71
C LYS A 126 1.87 -13.63 -12.49
N VAL A 127 2.82 -13.23 -13.33
CA VAL A 127 4.23 -13.58 -13.16
C VAL A 127 4.77 -13.01 -11.85
N TYR A 128 4.50 -11.73 -11.59
CA TYR A 128 4.89 -11.05 -10.35
C TYR A 128 4.30 -11.73 -9.10
N GLU A 129 2.99 -11.97 -9.08
CA GLU A 129 2.32 -12.70 -8.00
C GLU A 129 2.90 -14.11 -7.80
N SER A 130 3.15 -14.84 -8.90
CA SER A 130 3.74 -16.17 -8.85
C SER A 130 5.15 -16.15 -8.28
N ALA A 131 5.96 -15.15 -8.63
CA ALA A 131 7.30 -14.98 -8.10
C ALA A 131 7.25 -14.75 -6.58
N ILE A 132 6.39 -13.84 -6.10
CA ILE A 132 6.21 -13.59 -4.66
C ILE A 132 5.77 -14.86 -3.93
N ASN A 133 4.77 -15.58 -4.46
CA ASN A 133 4.28 -16.81 -3.83
C ASN A 133 5.35 -17.90 -3.79
N THR A 134 6.12 -18.06 -4.88
CA THR A 134 7.20 -19.06 -4.97
C THR A 134 8.31 -18.76 -3.97
N THR A 135 8.76 -17.51 -3.92
CA THR A 135 9.76 -17.05 -2.96
C THR A 135 9.29 -17.25 -1.52
N LEU A 136 8.05 -16.90 -1.21
CA LEU A 136 7.48 -17.11 0.12
C LEU A 136 7.40 -18.59 0.49
N GLN A 137 6.99 -19.45 -0.45
CA GLN A 137 6.93 -20.90 -0.23
C GLN A 137 8.30 -21.49 0.09
N ASN A 138 9.30 -21.16 -0.73
CA ASN A 138 10.63 -21.74 -0.59
C ASN A 138 11.41 -21.20 0.63
N ASN A 139 11.08 -19.99 1.09
CA ASN A 139 11.78 -19.32 2.19
C ASN A 139 10.93 -19.23 3.47
N PHE A 140 9.85 -20.00 3.58
CA PHE A 140 9.00 -19.98 4.77
C PHE A 140 9.73 -20.29 6.09
N PRO A 141 10.72 -21.22 6.16
CA PRO A 141 11.52 -21.43 7.37
C PRO A 141 12.30 -20.18 7.82
N LEU A 142 12.68 -19.30 6.89
CA LEU A 142 13.32 -18.04 7.24
C LEU A 142 12.36 -17.10 7.97
N LEU A 143 11.08 -17.06 7.58
CA LEU A 143 10.06 -16.27 8.27
C LEU A 143 9.89 -16.74 9.73
N GLN A 144 9.82 -18.05 9.93
CA GLN A 144 9.74 -18.65 11.26
C GLN A 144 10.98 -18.29 12.09
N LYS A 145 12.17 -18.45 11.52
CA LYS A 145 13.45 -18.11 12.18
C LYS A 145 13.49 -16.65 12.63
N LEU A 146 13.17 -15.71 11.74
CA LEU A 146 13.20 -14.28 12.05
C LEU A 146 12.15 -13.89 13.12
N GLY A 147 10.98 -14.53 13.09
CA GLY A 147 9.97 -14.39 14.15
C GLY A 147 10.48 -14.86 15.51
N GLU A 148 11.08 -16.06 15.57
CA GLU A 148 11.62 -16.61 16.81
C GLU A 148 12.83 -15.82 17.35
N GLU A 149 13.69 -15.29 16.48
CA GLU A 149 14.78 -14.39 16.87
C GLU A 149 14.24 -13.12 17.55
N LEU A 150 13.19 -12.52 16.98
CA LEU A 150 12.56 -11.33 17.56
C LEU A 150 11.91 -11.63 18.92
N VAL A 151 11.17 -12.75 19.02
CA VAL A 151 10.54 -13.18 20.28
C VAL A 151 11.60 -13.43 21.34
N THR A 152 12.68 -14.13 20.99
CA THR A 152 13.78 -14.42 21.92
C THR A 152 14.44 -13.14 22.40
N LYS A 153 14.62 -12.15 21.52
CA LYS A 153 15.10 -10.81 21.88
C LYS A 153 14.14 -10.10 22.84
N TRP A 154 12.84 -10.14 22.60
CA TRP A 154 11.87 -9.45 23.46
C TRP A 154 11.73 -10.15 24.81
N GLN A 155 11.83 -11.47 24.85
CA GLN A 155 11.75 -12.27 26.06
C GLN A 155 12.96 -12.05 26.99
N SER A 156 14.12 -11.63 26.46
CA SER A 156 15.31 -11.34 27.27
C SER A 156 15.25 -9.98 27.97
N PHE A 157 14.29 -9.13 27.61
CA PHE A 157 14.11 -7.84 28.28
C PHE A 157 13.39 -7.98 29.61
N PRO A 158 13.70 -7.12 30.61
CA PRO A 158 12.89 -7.00 31.82
C PRO A 158 11.44 -6.66 31.49
N GLU A 159 10.47 -7.19 32.25
CA GLU A 159 9.04 -6.94 31.99
C GLU A 159 8.65 -5.45 32.05
N SER A 160 9.40 -4.62 32.77
CA SER A 160 9.21 -3.17 32.84
C SER A 160 9.77 -2.42 31.63
N GLN A 161 10.56 -3.06 30.78
CA GLN A 161 11.19 -2.42 29.64
C GLN A 161 10.17 -2.15 28.55
N HIS A 162 10.11 -0.88 28.12
CA HIS A 162 9.29 -0.46 27.01
C HIS A 162 9.99 -0.81 25.69
N ILE A 163 9.24 -1.47 24.80
CA ILE A 163 9.73 -1.93 23.50
C ILE A 163 9.24 -0.95 22.42
N PRO A 164 10.14 -0.36 21.61
CA PRO A 164 9.77 0.49 20.49
C PRO A 164 9.28 -0.38 19.32
N LEU A 165 7.96 -0.48 19.15
CA LEU A 165 7.35 -1.33 18.13
C LEU A 165 7.74 -0.90 16.72
N CYS A 166 7.72 0.39 16.42
CA CYS A 166 7.99 0.88 15.07
C CYS A 166 9.42 0.52 14.65
N ALA A 167 10.40 0.77 15.53
CA ALA A 167 11.79 0.44 15.25
C ALA A 167 12.02 -1.06 15.06
N HIS A 168 11.46 -1.90 15.94
CA HIS A 168 11.69 -3.34 15.90
C HIS A 168 10.99 -4.02 14.73
N LEU A 169 9.74 -3.67 14.45
CA LEU A 169 8.96 -4.31 13.40
C LEU A 169 9.32 -3.79 12.01
N LEU A 170 9.78 -2.54 11.89
CA LEU A 170 10.43 -2.08 10.66
C LEU A 170 11.73 -2.85 10.39
N GLY A 171 12.56 -3.07 11.41
CA GLY A 171 13.77 -3.89 11.29
C GLY A 171 13.49 -5.33 10.83
N LEU A 172 12.48 -5.97 11.44
CA LEU A 172 12.01 -7.29 11.03
C LEU A 172 11.54 -7.30 9.56
N ALA A 173 10.69 -6.35 9.19
CA ALA A 173 10.14 -6.26 7.84
C ALA A 173 11.23 -6.03 6.79
N MET A 174 12.16 -5.10 7.05
CA MET A 174 13.33 -4.84 6.19
C MET A 174 14.12 -6.12 6.00
N LYS A 175 14.55 -6.77 7.09
CA LYS A 175 15.37 -7.99 7.05
C LYS A 175 14.66 -9.15 6.36
N THR A 176 13.34 -9.26 6.53
CA THR A 176 12.52 -10.28 5.88
C THR A 176 12.41 -10.04 4.39
N VAL A 177 11.94 -8.86 4.00
CA VAL A 177 11.66 -8.52 2.60
C VAL A 177 12.95 -8.50 1.78
N THR A 178 14.04 -7.92 2.28
CA THR A 178 15.29 -7.87 1.53
C THR A 178 15.94 -9.24 1.36
N GLN A 179 15.90 -10.13 2.36
CA GLN A 179 16.42 -11.49 2.18
C GLN A 179 15.57 -12.30 1.20
N LEU A 180 14.24 -12.24 1.31
CA LEU A 180 13.37 -12.96 0.38
C LEU A 180 13.48 -12.39 -1.03
N ALA A 181 13.64 -11.08 -1.18
CA ALA A 181 13.67 -10.45 -2.49
C ALA A 181 15.05 -10.55 -3.16
N LEU A 182 16.13 -10.38 -2.40
CA LEU A 182 17.48 -10.11 -2.90
C LEU A 182 18.53 -11.14 -2.43
N GLY A 183 18.13 -12.11 -1.60
CA GLY A 183 18.96 -13.23 -1.17
C GLY A 183 19.78 -12.99 0.11
N ASP A 184 20.60 -13.98 0.44
CA ASP A 184 21.37 -14.10 1.70
C ASP A 184 22.32 -12.96 2.04
N ARG A 185 22.68 -12.11 1.07
CA ARG A 185 23.46 -10.90 1.35
C ARG A 185 22.82 -10.09 2.48
N PHE A 186 21.49 -10.08 2.54
CA PHE A 186 20.72 -9.35 3.54
C PHE A 186 20.51 -10.11 4.86
N ALA A 187 21.14 -11.27 5.05
CA ALA A 187 21.30 -11.84 6.39
C ALA A 187 22.22 -10.98 7.26
N ASN A 188 23.11 -10.19 6.63
CA ASN A 188 23.97 -9.21 7.29
C ASN A 188 23.20 -7.93 7.62
N ASP A 189 23.09 -7.60 8.91
CA ASP A 189 22.37 -6.42 9.39
C ASP A 189 22.95 -5.10 8.84
N THR A 190 24.23 -5.05 8.49
CA THR A 190 24.85 -3.85 7.90
C THR A 190 24.26 -3.54 6.52
N GLU A 191 24.03 -4.57 5.70
CA GLU A 191 23.41 -4.43 4.38
C GLU A 191 21.95 -3.97 4.52
N VAL A 192 21.23 -4.52 5.50
CA VAL A 192 19.85 -4.11 5.82
C VAL A 192 19.79 -2.65 6.27
N ILE A 193 20.73 -2.19 7.11
CA ILE A 193 20.79 -0.79 7.59
C ILE A 193 21.08 0.18 6.44
N LEU A 194 22.02 -0.15 5.56
CA LEU A 194 22.33 0.67 4.39
C LEU A 194 21.14 0.75 3.44
N PHE A 195 20.49 -0.38 3.17
CA PHE A 195 19.27 -0.42 2.36
C PHE A 195 18.16 0.43 2.98
N ARG A 196 17.91 0.27 4.29
CA ARG A 196 16.91 1.04 5.01
C ARG A 196 17.14 2.54 4.90
N LYS A 197 18.39 3.02 4.97
CA LYS A 197 18.69 4.45 4.86
C LYS A 197 18.18 5.02 3.52
N ASN A 198 18.47 4.34 2.41
CA ASN A 198 18.03 4.77 1.09
C ASN A 198 16.52 4.59 0.92
N HIS A 199 15.97 3.50 1.44
CA HIS A 199 14.54 3.25 1.45
C HIS A 199 13.78 4.37 2.17
N ASP A 200 14.17 4.71 3.40
CA ASP A 200 13.53 5.75 4.22
C ASP A 200 13.57 7.11 3.50
N ALA A 201 14.69 7.43 2.85
CA ALA A 201 14.84 8.64 2.04
C ALA A 201 13.85 8.69 0.87
N ILE A 202 13.73 7.60 0.10
CA ILE A 202 12.80 7.50 -1.03
C ILE A 202 11.35 7.56 -0.53
N TRP A 203 11.01 6.76 0.48
CA TRP A 203 9.64 6.61 0.95
C TRP A 203 9.11 7.92 1.57
N SER A 204 9.96 8.64 2.31
CA SER A 204 9.58 9.93 2.90
C SER A 204 9.15 10.97 1.85
N GLU A 205 9.76 10.94 0.66
CA GLU A 205 9.46 11.85 -0.44
C GLU A 205 8.28 11.37 -1.28
N ILE A 206 8.09 10.05 -1.44
CA ILE A 206 6.88 9.46 -2.03
C ILE A 206 5.63 9.84 -1.22
N GLY A 207 5.73 9.79 0.11
CA GLY A 207 4.67 10.22 1.01
C GLY A 207 4.48 11.73 1.00
N ARG A 208 5.47 12.50 1.50
CA ARG A 208 5.34 13.95 1.66
C ARG A 208 5.54 14.70 0.37
N GLY A 209 6.70 14.53 -0.26
CA GLY A 209 7.19 15.35 -1.37
C GLY A 209 6.36 15.32 -2.66
N TYR A 210 5.71 14.20 -2.97
CA TYR A 210 4.82 14.07 -4.14
C TYR A 210 3.37 14.48 -3.85
N LEU A 211 2.85 14.23 -2.64
CA LEU A 211 1.47 14.56 -2.30
C LEU A 211 1.27 16.06 -2.00
N ASP A 212 2.33 16.80 -1.64
CA ASP A 212 2.29 18.26 -1.42
C ASP A 212 3.00 19.08 -2.51
N GLY A 213 3.62 18.42 -3.51
CA GLY A 213 4.39 19.07 -4.59
C GLY A 213 5.64 19.83 -4.12
N SER A 214 6.09 19.61 -2.88
CA SER A 214 7.20 20.35 -2.27
C SER A 214 8.58 19.86 -2.70
N MET A 215 8.69 18.63 -3.21
CA MET A 215 9.97 18.06 -3.63
C MET A 215 10.57 18.83 -4.81
N GLU A 216 9.76 19.19 -5.81
CA GLU A 216 10.23 19.95 -6.98
C GLU A 216 10.71 21.37 -6.61
N LYS A 217 10.26 21.89 -5.46
CA LYS A 217 10.61 23.22 -4.96
C LYS A 217 11.94 23.23 -4.20
N SER A 218 12.55 22.06 -3.91
CA SER A 218 13.79 21.92 -3.14
C SER A 218 14.83 21.09 -3.89
N SER A 219 15.86 21.75 -4.41
CA SER A 219 16.96 21.09 -5.12
C SER A 219 17.75 20.11 -4.23
N SER A 220 17.88 20.40 -2.94
CA SER A 220 18.59 19.52 -1.99
C SER A 220 17.80 18.25 -1.66
N ARG A 221 16.49 18.36 -1.41
CA ARG A 221 15.62 17.19 -1.18
C ARG A 221 15.56 16.30 -2.42
N LYS A 222 15.35 16.92 -3.60
CA LYS A 222 15.38 16.20 -4.88
C LYS A 222 16.71 15.49 -5.12
N GLY A 223 17.84 16.18 -4.88
CA GLY A 223 19.17 15.56 -5.02
C GLY A 223 19.38 14.38 -4.06
N HIS A 224 18.88 14.47 -2.83
CA HIS A 224 18.95 13.37 -1.86
C HIS A 224 18.10 12.17 -2.31
N TYR A 225 16.87 12.42 -2.79
CA TYR A 225 15.98 11.41 -3.36
C TYR A 225 16.63 10.71 -4.55
N ASP A 226 17.11 11.46 -5.54
CA ASP A 226 17.73 10.94 -6.76
C ASP A 226 18.98 10.09 -6.42
N SER A 227 19.78 10.54 -5.44
CA SER A 227 20.94 9.77 -4.95
C SER A 227 20.52 8.47 -4.28
N ALA A 228 19.50 8.50 -3.41
CA ALA A 228 19.02 7.29 -2.72
C ALA A 228 18.43 6.28 -3.72
N LEU A 229 17.69 6.75 -4.72
CA LEU A 229 17.14 5.92 -5.78
C LEU A 229 18.25 5.27 -6.61
N ALA A 230 19.27 6.04 -7.03
CA ALA A 230 20.41 5.52 -7.77
C ALA A 230 21.21 4.46 -6.98
N GLU A 231 21.38 4.65 -5.68
CA GLU A 231 22.03 3.67 -4.80
C GLU A 231 21.20 2.38 -4.69
N MET A 232 19.89 2.47 -4.50
CA MET A 232 19.02 1.28 -4.50
C MET A 232 19.04 0.54 -5.84
N GLU A 233 18.98 1.25 -6.96
CA GLU A 233 19.12 0.63 -8.29
C GLU A 233 20.48 -0.05 -8.47
N SER A 234 21.56 0.55 -7.95
CA SER A 234 22.90 -0.04 -7.98
C SER A 234 22.95 -1.37 -7.20
N VAL A 235 22.34 -1.41 -6.01
CA VAL A 235 22.22 -2.64 -5.21
C VAL A 235 21.46 -3.71 -5.99
N LEU A 236 20.29 -3.39 -6.55
CA LEU A 236 19.50 -4.33 -7.34
C LEU A 236 20.27 -4.86 -8.56
N LYS A 237 20.99 -3.99 -9.30
CA LYS A 237 21.84 -4.38 -10.43
C LYS A 237 22.98 -5.32 -10.00
N SER A 238 23.59 -5.07 -8.84
CA SER A 238 24.60 -5.95 -8.25
C SER A 238 24.03 -7.34 -8.02
N VAL A 239 22.85 -7.44 -7.41
CA VAL A 239 22.18 -8.72 -7.14
C VAL A 239 21.90 -9.48 -8.45
N VAL A 240 21.39 -8.80 -9.48
CA VAL A 240 21.17 -9.41 -10.81
C VAL A 240 22.47 -9.95 -11.41
N LYS A 241 23.57 -9.21 -11.29
CA LYS A 241 24.89 -9.64 -11.78
C LYS A 241 25.39 -10.88 -11.02
N ASP A 242 25.22 -10.90 -9.71
CA ASP A 242 25.66 -12.01 -8.85
C ASP A 242 24.90 -13.29 -9.20
N ILE A 243 23.57 -13.20 -9.38
CA ILE A 243 22.70 -14.31 -9.80
C ILE A 243 23.12 -14.86 -11.17
N LYS A 244 23.34 -13.99 -12.16
CA LYS A 244 23.74 -14.40 -13.52
C LYS A 244 25.15 -15.02 -13.56
N GLY A 245 26.05 -14.57 -12.69
CA GLY A 245 27.47 -14.97 -12.70
C GLY A 245 27.76 -16.30 -12.00
N HIS A 246 27.10 -16.57 -10.87
CA HIS A 246 27.41 -17.74 -10.03
C HIS A 246 26.33 -18.82 -10.07
N GLY A 247 25.18 -18.55 -10.70
CA GLY A 247 23.96 -19.33 -10.52
C GLY A 247 23.39 -19.10 -9.12
N SER A 248 22.06 -19.03 -8.99
CA SER A 248 21.47 -18.82 -7.67
C SER A 248 21.53 -20.12 -6.84
N GLY A 249 22.18 -20.05 -5.68
CA GLY A 249 22.05 -21.08 -4.65
C GLY A 249 20.72 -21.01 -3.89
N GLN A 250 19.91 -19.99 -4.16
CA GLN A 250 18.68 -19.67 -3.45
C GLN A 250 17.51 -19.35 -4.40
N SER A 251 16.31 -19.27 -3.85
CA SER A 251 15.06 -18.99 -4.57
C SER A 251 14.47 -17.65 -4.15
N SER A 252 15.24 -16.57 -4.35
CA SER A 252 14.77 -15.21 -4.08
C SER A 252 13.69 -14.75 -5.08
N LEU A 253 13.05 -13.61 -4.81
CA LEU A 253 12.14 -12.98 -5.77
C LEU A 253 12.88 -12.63 -7.06
N MET A 254 14.09 -12.05 -6.94
CA MET A 254 14.92 -11.68 -8.08
C MET A 254 15.22 -12.90 -8.96
N ASP A 255 15.55 -14.04 -8.35
CA ASP A 255 15.77 -15.30 -9.08
C ASP A 255 14.52 -15.74 -9.86
N SER A 256 13.37 -15.70 -9.19
CA SER A 256 12.09 -16.09 -9.78
C SER A 256 11.69 -15.18 -10.96
N LEU A 257 11.93 -13.86 -10.85
CA LEU A 257 11.67 -12.90 -11.91
C LEU A 257 12.61 -13.09 -13.11
N ILE A 258 13.89 -13.37 -12.88
CA ILE A 258 14.87 -13.67 -13.94
C ILE A 258 14.50 -14.97 -14.68
N GLN A 259 14.12 -16.01 -13.94
CA GLN A 259 13.70 -17.30 -14.51
C GLN A 259 12.42 -17.19 -15.34
N ALA A 260 11.54 -16.24 -15.01
CA ALA A 260 10.33 -15.94 -15.78
C ALA A 260 10.60 -15.26 -17.14
N LYS A 261 11.87 -15.07 -17.53
CA LYS A 261 12.30 -14.47 -18.81
C LYS A 261 11.76 -13.06 -19.04
N LEU A 262 11.56 -12.31 -17.97
CA LEU A 262 11.27 -10.88 -18.05
C LEU A 262 12.52 -10.12 -18.56
N SER A 263 12.29 -8.96 -19.18
CA SER A 263 13.40 -8.06 -19.51
C SER A 263 14.08 -7.55 -18.23
N GLU A 264 15.37 -7.23 -18.30
CA GLU A 264 16.11 -6.71 -17.14
C GLU A 264 15.44 -5.47 -16.54
N LYS A 265 14.90 -4.58 -17.38
CA LYS A 265 14.11 -3.43 -16.94
C LYS A 265 12.90 -3.84 -16.11
N GLN A 266 12.12 -4.82 -16.57
CA GLN A 266 10.93 -5.29 -15.85
C GLN A 266 11.31 -5.96 -14.51
N VAL A 267 12.37 -6.77 -14.50
CA VAL A 267 12.90 -7.38 -13.27
C VAL A 267 13.27 -6.30 -12.24
N MET A 268 13.99 -5.26 -12.68
CA MET A 268 14.40 -4.16 -11.82
C MET A 268 13.21 -3.36 -11.28
N GLU A 269 12.24 -3.02 -12.13
CA GLU A 269 11.01 -2.31 -11.72
C GLU A 269 10.21 -3.10 -10.68
N ASP A 270 10.00 -4.40 -10.93
CA ASP A 270 9.18 -5.25 -10.07
C ASP A 270 9.91 -5.55 -8.74
N ALA A 271 11.23 -5.73 -8.76
CA ALA A 271 12.04 -5.87 -7.54
C ALA A 271 12.09 -4.57 -6.72
N MET A 272 12.20 -3.40 -7.37
CA MET A 272 12.16 -2.10 -6.70
C MET A 272 10.82 -1.87 -6.00
N VAL A 273 9.71 -2.14 -6.70
CA VAL A 273 8.35 -2.01 -6.14
C VAL A 273 8.17 -2.93 -4.94
N PHE A 274 8.52 -4.21 -5.06
CA PHE A 274 8.38 -5.17 -3.96
C PHE A 274 9.21 -4.78 -2.74
N THR A 275 10.47 -4.39 -2.94
CA THR A 275 11.38 -4.08 -1.84
C THR A 275 11.07 -2.75 -1.16
N LEU A 276 10.54 -1.77 -1.88
CA LEU A 276 10.05 -0.52 -1.27
C LEU A 276 8.73 -0.74 -0.52
N SER A 277 7.69 -1.15 -1.24
CA SER A 277 6.34 -1.22 -0.68
C SER A 277 6.16 -2.40 0.28
N GLY A 278 6.75 -3.56 -0.02
CA GLY A 278 6.68 -4.75 0.83
C GLY A 278 7.25 -4.51 2.21
N CYS A 279 8.35 -3.75 2.33
CA CYS A 279 8.93 -3.35 3.62
C CYS A 279 7.95 -2.53 4.45
N VAL A 280 7.35 -1.48 3.87
CA VAL A 280 6.48 -0.56 4.60
C VAL A 280 5.15 -1.19 4.96
N ILE A 281 4.52 -1.90 4.03
CA ILE A 281 3.23 -2.56 4.25
C ILE A 281 3.39 -3.63 5.34
N THR A 282 4.44 -4.48 5.24
CA THR A 282 4.69 -5.53 6.23
C THR A 282 5.00 -4.94 7.61
N ALA A 283 5.85 -3.91 7.68
CA ALA A 283 6.17 -3.25 8.93
C ALA A 283 4.91 -2.70 9.62
N ASN A 284 4.12 -1.90 8.90
CA ASN A 284 2.98 -1.21 9.48
C ASN A 284 1.82 -2.15 9.81
N LEU A 285 1.58 -3.19 8.99
CA LEU A 285 0.61 -4.22 9.36
C LEU A 285 0.99 -4.88 10.69
N CYS A 286 2.25 -5.28 10.85
CA CYS A 286 2.74 -5.89 12.09
C CYS A 286 2.65 -4.91 13.27
N ILE A 287 3.03 -3.63 13.08
CA ILE A 287 2.97 -2.60 14.13
C ILE A 287 1.54 -2.43 14.63
N TRP A 288 0.59 -2.20 13.72
CA TRP A 288 -0.81 -2.02 14.08
C TRP A 288 -1.40 -3.29 14.70
N ALA A 289 -1.09 -4.48 14.17
CA ALA A 289 -1.60 -5.74 14.72
C ALA A 289 -1.12 -5.96 16.17
N VAL A 290 0.17 -5.75 16.43
CA VAL A 290 0.75 -5.90 17.76
C VAL A 290 0.21 -4.82 18.72
N HIS A 291 0.03 -3.59 18.25
CA HIS A 291 -0.58 -2.50 19.03
C HIS A 291 -2.04 -2.80 19.41
N PHE A 292 -2.87 -3.24 18.47
CA PHE A 292 -4.26 -3.58 18.79
C PHE A 292 -4.36 -4.80 19.71
N LEU A 293 -3.49 -5.81 19.54
CA LEU A 293 -3.44 -6.96 20.44
C LEU A 293 -2.96 -6.61 21.85
N SER A 294 -2.08 -5.64 22.01
CA SER A 294 -1.59 -5.21 23.32
C SER A 294 -2.65 -4.46 24.13
N THR A 295 -3.64 -3.88 23.45
CA THR A 295 -4.78 -3.14 24.05
C THR A 295 -6.07 -3.96 24.12
N ALA A 296 -6.18 -5.08 23.38
CA ALA A 296 -7.35 -5.96 23.35
C ALA A 296 -7.05 -7.35 23.94
N LYS A 297 -6.99 -7.44 25.27
CA LYS A 297 -6.65 -8.70 26.00
C LYS A 297 -7.52 -9.89 25.58
N ASP A 298 -8.83 -9.72 25.46
CA ASP A 298 -9.74 -10.82 25.13
C ASP A 298 -9.50 -11.36 23.70
N VAL A 299 -9.16 -10.46 22.76
CA VAL A 299 -8.76 -10.83 21.40
C VAL A 299 -7.45 -11.62 21.43
N GLN A 300 -6.48 -11.17 22.23
CA GLN A 300 -5.19 -11.85 22.38
C GLN A 300 -5.33 -13.27 22.92
N GLU A 301 -6.17 -13.49 23.94
CA GLU A 301 -6.40 -14.82 24.50
C GLU A 301 -7.17 -15.74 23.54
N LYS A 302 -8.13 -15.20 22.78
CA LYS A 302 -8.85 -15.97 21.75
C LYS A 302 -7.96 -16.36 20.57
N LEU A 303 -7.01 -15.49 20.19
CA LEU A 303 -5.98 -15.80 19.20
C LEU A 303 -5.04 -16.92 19.68
N LEU A 304 -4.59 -16.85 20.94
CA LEU A 304 -3.79 -17.93 21.54
C LEU A 304 -4.53 -19.26 21.47
N LYS A 305 -5.81 -19.27 21.85
CA LYS A 305 -6.64 -20.47 21.80
C LYS A 305 -6.70 -21.08 20.40
N GLU A 306 -6.92 -20.27 19.35
CA GLU A 306 -6.90 -20.76 17.97
C GLU A 306 -5.54 -21.38 17.62
N PHE A 307 -4.43 -20.70 17.94
CA PHE A 307 -3.10 -21.23 17.65
C PHE A 307 -2.86 -22.57 18.36
N THR A 308 -3.24 -22.70 19.64
CA THR A 308 -3.12 -23.95 20.37
C THR A 308 -3.96 -25.07 19.76
N GLU A 309 -5.20 -24.78 19.33
CA GLU A 309 -6.10 -25.78 18.76
C GLU A 309 -5.68 -26.24 17.36
N VAL A 310 -5.21 -25.33 16.51
CA VAL A 310 -4.89 -25.62 15.10
C VAL A 310 -3.45 -26.11 14.91
N LEU A 311 -2.49 -25.54 15.65
CA LEU A 311 -1.06 -25.80 15.49
C LEU A 311 -0.50 -26.76 16.55
N GLY A 312 -1.19 -26.93 17.68
CA GLY A 312 -0.67 -27.67 18.83
C GLY A 312 0.64 -27.06 19.34
N ASP A 313 1.66 -27.91 19.47
CA ASP A 313 3.00 -27.51 19.90
C ASP A 313 3.89 -27.04 18.75
N GLY A 314 3.55 -27.36 17.50
CA GLY A 314 4.36 -27.05 16.32
C GLY A 314 4.36 -25.57 15.93
N PRO A 315 5.33 -25.09 15.13
CA PRO A 315 5.27 -23.76 14.52
C PRO A 315 4.15 -23.70 13.47
N VAL A 316 3.72 -22.49 13.11
CA VAL A 316 2.80 -22.32 11.98
C VAL A 316 3.43 -22.84 10.69
N THR A 317 2.66 -23.48 9.81
CA THR A 317 3.10 -23.90 8.47
C THR A 317 2.20 -23.29 7.40
N LEU A 318 2.66 -23.22 6.15
CA LEU A 318 1.88 -22.67 5.04
C LEU A 318 0.54 -23.37 4.85
N GLU A 319 0.52 -24.69 5.04
CA GLU A 319 -0.66 -25.54 4.89
C GLU A 319 -1.70 -25.23 5.98
N LYS A 320 -1.26 -24.78 7.16
CA LYS A 320 -2.11 -24.46 8.30
C LYS A 320 -2.62 -23.02 8.31
N ILE A 321 -1.99 -22.08 7.59
CA ILE A 321 -2.43 -20.68 7.53
C ILE A 321 -3.92 -20.52 7.16
N PRO A 322 -4.46 -21.26 6.15
CA PRO A 322 -5.88 -21.17 5.82
C PRO A 322 -6.84 -21.59 6.95
N GLU A 323 -6.37 -22.44 7.89
CA GLU A 323 -7.16 -22.90 9.03
C GLU A 323 -7.23 -21.86 10.17
N LEU A 324 -6.31 -20.89 10.20
CA LEU A 324 -6.21 -19.82 11.22
C LEU A 324 -7.19 -18.67 10.97
N LYS A 325 -8.50 -18.98 11.06
CA LYS A 325 -9.59 -18.07 10.68
C LYS A 325 -9.64 -16.81 11.55
N TYR A 326 -9.47 -16.93 12.86
CA TYR A 326 -9.52 -15.80 13.79
C TYR A 326 -8.28 -14.91 13.64
N CYS A 327 -7.09 -15.49 13.37
CA CYS A 327 -5.92 -14.72 13.00
C CYS A 327 -6.17 -13.91 11.70
N GLN A 328 -6.78 -14.51 10.67
CA GLN A 328 -7.15 -13.79 9.46
C GLN A 328 -8.15 -12.65 9.75
N GLN A 329 -9.12 -12.88 10.64
CA GLN A 329 -10.06 -11.85 11.08
C GLN A 329 -9.37 -10.67 11.78
N ILE A 330 -8.39 -10.97 12.66
CA ILE A 330 -7.57 -9.96 13.34
C ILE A 330 -6.78 -9.12 12.35
N LEU A 331 -6.16 -9.76 11.36
CA LEU A 331 -5.35 -9.04 10.36
C LEU A 331 -6.22 -8.17 9.44
N ASN A 332 -7.40 -8.65 9.03
CA ASN A 332 -8.36 -7.85 8.28
C ASN A 332 -8.86 -6.65 9.10
N GLU A 333 -9.19 -6.86 10.37
CA GLU A 333 -9.61 -5.78 11.28
C GLU A 333 -8.48 -4.80 11.58
N THR A 334 -7.23 -5.27 11.58
CA THR A 334 -6.05 -4.40 11.69
C THR A 334 -5.98 -3.45 10.51
N VAL A 335 -6.07 -3.98 9.28
CA VAL A 335 -6.06 -3.17 8.05
C VAL A 335 -7.22 -2.18 8.02
N ARG A 336 -8.43 -2.60 8.42
CA ARG A 336 -9.63 -1.76 8.47
C ARG A 336 -9.47 -0.62 9.48
N THR A 337 -9.14 -0.96 10.73
CA THR A 337 -9.07 -0.01 11.86
C THR A 337 -7.93 0.99 11.68
N ALA A 338 -6.76 0.52 11.23
CA ALA A 338 -5.62 1.38 10.95
C ALA A 338 -5.78 2.18 9.65
N LYS A 339 -6.75 1.84 8.79
CA LYS A 339 -6.87 2.33 7.41
C LYS A 339 -5.55 2.17 6.65
N LEU A 340 -4.99 0.96 6.67
CA LEU A 340 -3.58 0.72 6.33
C LEU A 340 -3.18 1.31 4.99
N THR A 341 -4.01 1.20 3.95
CA THR A 341 -3.83 1.94 2.69
C THR A 341 -5.09 2.76 2.42
N PRO A 342 -5.11 4.05 2.82
CA PRO A 342 -6.35 4.83 2.89
C PRO A 342 -6.83 5.34 1.52
N ILE A 343 -6.03 5.20 0.47
CA ILE A 343 -6.27 5.76 -0.86
C ILE A 343 -5.90 4.73 -1.93
N ALA A 344 -6.75 4.61 -2.95
CA ALA A 344 -6.42 3.96 -4.21
C ALA A 344 -6.82 4.88 -5.37
N ALA A 345 -6.16 4.77 -6.52
CA ALA A 345 -6.46 5.59 -7.68
C ALA A 345 -6.43 4.79 -8.99
N THR A 346 -7.34 5.11 -9.91
CA THR A 346 -7.38 4.54 -11.26
C THR A 346 -7.70 5.61 -12.27
N LEU A 347 -7.23 5.45 -13.51
CA LEU A 347 -7.64 6.28 -14.62
C LEU A 347 -8.86 5.66 -15.30
N GLN A 348 -9.86 6.48 -15.60
CA GLN A 348 -11.05 6.07 -16.35
C GLN A 348 -10.68 5.81 -17.82
N GLU A 349 -10.81 4.58 -18.31
CA GLU A 349 -10.43 4.26 -19.70
C GLU A 349 -11.54 4.47 -20.73
N VAL A 350 -12.78 4.30 -20.30
CA VAL A 350 -13.99 4.46 -21.10
C VAL A 350 -14.98 5.26 -20.28
N GLU A 351 -15.83 6.05 -20.92
CA GLU A 351 -16.88 6.78 -20.19
C GLU A 351 -17.76 5.79 -19.40
N GLY A 352 -17.98 6.08 -18.12
CA GLY A 352 -18.72 5.23 -17.20
C GLY A 352 -19.74 6.02 -16.38
N LYS A 353 -20.64 5.32 -15.69
CA LYS A 353 -21.63 5.93 -14.80
C LYS A 353 -21.46 5.42 -13.38
N VAL A 354 -21.57 6.32 -12.42
CA VAL A 354 -21.70 6.04 -10.98
C VAL A 354 -22.86 6.88 -10.47
N ASP A 355 -23.86 6.22 -9.91
CA ASP A 355 -25.18 6.75 -9.62
C ASP A 355 -25.77 7.47 -10.86
N GLN A 356 -26.21 8.72 -10.71
CA GLN A 356 -26.65 9.59 -11.80
C GLN A 356 -25.50 10.25 -12.58
N HIS A 357 -24.26 10.13 -12.13
CA HIS A 357 -23.14 10.89 -12.65
C HIS A 357 -22.39 10.16 -13.76
N VAL A 358 -21.97 10.92 -14.78
CA VAL A 358 -21.11 10.42 -15.86
C VAL A 358 -19.67 10.77 -15.52
N ILE A 359 -18.79 9.77 -15.52
CA ILE A 359 -17.35 9.91 -15.36
C ILE A 359 -16.71 9.78 -16.76
N PRO A 360 -16.19 10.88 -17.33
CA PRO A 360 -15.56 10.87 -18.64
C PRO A 360 -14.32 9.98 -18.68
N LYS A 361 -14.00 9.47 -19.88
CA LYS A 361 -12.69 8.88 -20.16
C LYS A 361 -11.56 9.85 -19.77
N GLU A 362 -10.44 9.29 -19.32
CA GLU A 362 -9.22 9.98 -18.87
C GLU A 362 -9.39 10.78 -17.57
N THR A 363 -10.51 10.61 -16.86
CA THR A 363 -10.69 11.17 -15.51
C THR A 363 -9.92 10.35 -14.48
N LEU A 364 -9.19 11.01 -13.59
CA LEU A 364 -8.61 10.35 -12.41
C LEU A 364 -9.71 10.06 -11.40
N VAL A 365 -9.87 8.80 -11.03
CA VAL A 365 -10.83 8.37 -10.03
C VAL A 365 -10.09 7.88 -8.80
N ILE A 366 -10.37 8.51 -7.66
CA ILE A 366 -9.84 8.15 -6.35
C ILE A 366 -10.89 7.37 -5.58
N TYR A 367 -10.45 6.26 -5.01
CA TYR A 367 -11.21 5.53 -4.01
C TYR A 367 -10.74 6.02 -2.65
N ALA A 368 -11.60 6.71 -1.92
CA ALA A 368 -11.33 7.20 -0.58
C ALA A 368 -11.47 6.04 0.44
N LEU A 369 -10.62 5.01 0.31
CA LEU A 369 -10.74 3.76 1.08
C LEU A 369 -10.76 4.00 2.59
N GLY A 370 -9.99 4.95 3.11
CA GLY A 370 -10.03 5.29 4.53
C GLY A 370 -11.39 5.86 4.99
N VAL A 371 -12.09 6.61 4.13
CA VAL A 371 -13.46 7.06 4.37
C VAL A 371 -14.41 5.86 4.34
N VAL A 372 -14.28 5.00 3.32
CA VAL A 372 -15.09 3.79 3.16
C VAL A 372 -14.94 2.83 4.35
N LEU A 373 -13.73 2.66 4.90
CA LEU A 373 -13.45 1.77 6.05
C LEU A 373 -13.99 2.31 7.38
N GLN A 374 -14.40 3.58 7.41
CA GLN A 374 -14.98 4.28 8.56
C GLN A 374 -16.47 4.60 8.39
N ASP A 375 -17.06 4.25 7.25
CA ASP A 375 -18.49 4.37 7.01
C ASP A 375 -19.27 3.51 8.04
N GLY A 376 -20.09 4.17 8.85
CA GLY A 376 -20.85 3.53 9.93
C GLY A 376 -21.98 2.63 9.43
N ASP A 377 -22.46 2.86 8.21
CA ASP A 377 -23.51 2.04 7.60
C ASP A 377 -22.94 0.68 7.15
N THR A 378 -21.71 0.68 6.61
CA THR A 378 -20.99 -0.54 6.24
C THR A 378 -20.31 -1.21 7.46
N TRP A 379 -19.73 -0.42 8.37
CA TRP A 379 -18.91 -0.90 9.48
C TRP A 379 -19.43 -0.38 10.83
N PRO A 380 -20.39 -1.06 11.47
CA PRO A 380 -20.97 -0.60 12.74
C PRO A 380 -19.90 -0.40 13.83
N LEU A 381 -19.92 0.72 14.54
CA LEU A 381 -18.86 1.12 15.49
C LEU A 381 -17.46 1.08 14.83
N PRO A 382 -17.22 1.89 13.78
CA PRO A 382 -16.06 1.76 12.91
C PRO A 382 -14.71 1.99 13.61
N TYR A 383 -14.69 2.70 14.73
CA TYR A 383 -13.47 2.97 15.49
C TYR A 383 -13.12 1.88 16.52
N ARG A 384 -14.02 0.93 16.75
CA ARG A 384 -13.77 -0.20 17.65
C ARG A 384 -13.03 -1.30 16.89
N PHE A 385 -11.90 -1.74 17.44
CA PHE A 385 -11.19 -2.94 16.97
C PHE A 385 -11.98 -4.19 17.40
N ASP A 386 -12.69 -4.79 16.45
CA ASP A 386 -13.49 -6.00 16.66
C ASP A 386 -13.30 -7.02 15.53
N PRO A 387 -12.39 -8.00 15.70
CA PRO A 387 -12.15 -9.03 14.70
C PRO A 387 -13.39 -9.88 14.38
N ASP A 388 -14.33 -10.05 15.31
CA ASP A 388 -15.51 -10.90 15.08
C ASP A 388 -16.42 -10.36 13.98
N ARG A 389 -16.28 -9.08 13.62
CA ARG A 389 -16.91 -8.47 12.44
C ARG A 389 -16.67 -9.27 11.16
N PHE A 390 -15.47 -9.84 11.00
CA PHE A 390 -15.10 -10.61 9.82
C PHE A 390 -15.59 -12.07 9.85
N ARG A 391 -16.42 -12.44 10.83
CA ARG A 391 -17.26 -13.65 10.74
C ARG A 391 -18.35 -13.49 9.69
N GLU A 392 -18.92 -12.29 9.62
CA GLU A 392 -20.00 -11.95 8.71
C GLU A 392 -19.54 -12.01 7.24
N GLU A 393 -20.34 -12.63 6.39
CA GLU A 393 -20.01 -12.80 4.98
C GLU A 393 -19.98 -11.47 4.22
N ASP A 394 -20.90 -10.56 4.55
CA ASP A 394 -21.01 -9.26 3.89
C ASP A 394 -19.82 -8.35 4.18
N SER A 395 -19.30 -8.39 5.42
CA SER A 395 -18.04 -7.71 5.77
C SER A 395 -16.87 -8.26 4.95
N ARG A 396 -16.76 -9.59 4.81
CA ARG A 396 -15.71 -10.23 3.99
C ARG A 396 -15.83 -9.89 2.50
N LYS A 397 -17.05 -9.90 1.95
CA LYS A 397 -17.31 -9.53 0.54
C LYS A 397 -16.94 -8.08 0.27
N SER A 398 -17.39 -7.15 1.14
CA SER A 398 -17.07 -5.73 1.01
C SER A 398 -15.57 -5.50 1.10
N PHE A 399 -14.89 -6.11 2.07
CA PHE A 399 -13.45 -6.00 2.23
C PHE A 399 -12.64 -6.58 1.05
N SER A 400 -13.10 -7.70 0.49
CA SER A 400 -12.50 -8.30 -0.72
C SER A 400 -12.71 -7.43 -1.96
N LEU A 401 -13.89 -6.81 -2.12
CA LEU A 401 -14.16 -5.87 -3.21
C LEU A 401 -13.21 -4.68 -3.18
N LEU A 402 -12.89 -4.18 -1.99
CA LEU A 402 -11.96 -3.06 -1.78
C LEU A 402 -10.48 -3.44 -2.02
N GLY A 403 -10.18 -4.70 -2.35
CA GLY A 403 -8.81 -5.13 -2.62
C GLY A 403 -7.96 -5.37 -1.37
N PHE A 404 -8.59 -5.64 -0.22
CA PHE A 404 -7.86 -5.93 1.03
C PHE A 404 -7.76 -7.42 1.37
N SER A 405 -8.53 -8.28 0.69
CA SER A 405 -8.47 -9.73 0.87
C SER A 405 -8.85 -10.48 -0.42
N GLY A 406 -8.59 -11.78 -0.46
CA GLY A 406 -8.92 -12.63 -1.60
C GLY A 406 -7.99 -12.43 -2.80
N LYS A 407 -8.49 -12.73 -4.01
CA LYS A 407 -7.72 -12.65 -5.26
C LYS A 407 -7.48 -11.21 -5.72
N GLN A 408 -8.30 -10.28 -5.25
CA GLN A 408 -8.22 -8.86 -5.54
C GLN A 408 -7.20 -8.15 -4.65
N ALA A 409 -6.73 -8.82 -3.59
CA ALA A 409 -5.75 -8.22 -2.70
C ALA A 409 -4.42 -7.99 -3.40
N CYS A 410 -3.86 -6.81 -3.15
CA CYS A 410 -2.51 -6.43 -3.55
C CYS A 410 -1.50 -7.53 -3.14
N PRO A 411 -0.56 -7.93 -4.02
CA PRO A 411 0.38 -9.02 -3.74
C PRO A 411 1.21 -8.80 -2.46
N GLU A 412 1.65 -7.57 -2.20
CA GLU A 412 2.45 -7.19 -1.04
C GLU A 412 1.64 -7.28 0.26
N LEU A 413 0.35 -6.95 0.23
CA LEU A 413 -0.52 -7.11 1.40
C LEU A 413 -0.74 -8.60 1.72
N ARG A 414 -0.89 -9.46 0.71
CA ARG A 414 -1.00 -10.91 0.90
C ARG A 414 0.29 -11.50 1.49
N PHE A 415 1.43 -11.04 1.01
CA PHE A 415 2.73 -11.36 1.59
C PHE A 415 2.80 -10.93 3.07
N ALA A 416 2.43 -9.67 3.35
CA ALA A 416 2.42 -9.10 4.69
C ALA A 416 1.50 -9.88 5.64
N TYR A 417 0.32 -10.33 5.21
CA TYR A 417 -0.56 -11.18 6.03
C TYR A 417 0.12 -12.49 6.45
N THR A 418 0.90 -13.08 5.56
CA THR A 418 1.63 -14.32 5.88
C THR A 418 2.73 -14.05 6.89
N VAL A 419 3.55 -13.00 6.68
CA VAL A 419 4.59 -12.60 7.63
C VAL A 419 3.98 -12.26 9.00
N ALA A 420 2.90 -11.49 9.02
CA ALA A 420 2.20 -11.13 10.24
C ALA A 420 1.61 -12.36 10.95
N THR A 421 1.04 -13.33 10.22
CA THR A 421 0.54 -14.58 10.81
C THR A 421 1.67 -15.34 11.51
N VAL A 422 2.83 -15.47 10.87
CA VAL A 422 4.02 -16.11 11.47
C VAL A 422 4.47 -15.36 12.71
N LEU A 423 4.62 -14.04 12.61
CA LEU A 423 5.03 -13.20 13.73
C LEU A 423 4.06 -13.29 14.91
N LEU A 424 2.76 -13.16 14.67
CA LEU A 424 1.73 -13.20 15.71
C LEU A 424 1.67 -14.56 16.39
N SER A 425 1.83 -15.66 15.63
CA SER A 425 1.94 -17.01 16.18
C SER A 425 3.13 -17.12 17.13
N SER A 426 4.33 -16.68 16.72
CA SER A 426 5.52 -16.73 17.58
C SER A 426 5.39 -15.83 18.82
N LEU A 427 4.84 -14.62 18.66
CA LEU A 427 4.63 -13.68 19.77
C LEU A 427 3.61 -14.19 20.78
N VAL A 428 2.37 -14.43 20.35
CA VAL A 428 1.23 -14.66 21.26
C VAL A 428 1.33 -16.00 21.99
N ARG A 429 2.05 -16.98 21.45
CA ARG A 429 2.29 -18.27 22.12
C ARG A 429 3.29 -18.15 23.27
N ARG A 430 4.29 -17.27 23.16
CA ARG A 430 5.39 -17.15 24.14
C ARG A 430 5.29 -15.94 25.04
N LEU A 431 4.63 -14.88 24.57
CA LEU A 431 4.56 -13.59 25.23
C LEU A 431 3.11 -13.15 25.40
N LYS A 432 2.88 -12.41 26.48
CA LYS A 432 1.70 -11.60 26.67
C LYS A 432 2.07 -10.16 26.38
N LEU A 433 1.32 -9.53 25.48
CA LEU A 433 1.55 -8.16 25.04
C LEU A 433 0.70 -7.21 25.89
N HIS A 434 1.29 -6.14 26.39
CA HIS A 434 0.61 -5.13 27.21
C HIS A 434 0.77 -3.75 26.61
N GLY A 435 -0.35 -3.03 26.48
CA GLY A 435 -0.33 -1.60 26.17
C GLY A 435 0.33 -0.80 27.30
N THR A 436 0.77 0.41 26.97
CA THR A 436 1.35 1.34 27.94
C THR A 436 0.28 2.30 28.43
N ASP A 437 0.20 2.49 29.76
CA ASP A 437 -0.76 3.42 30.34
C ASP A 437 -0.49 4.84 29.81
N ARG A 438 -1.54 5.50 29.29
CA ARG A 438 -1.54 6.90 28.78
C ARG A 438 -0.91 7.12 27.40
N GLN A 439 -0.48 6.09 26.67
CA GLN A 439 -0.07 6.29 25.28
C GLN A 439 -1.31 6.46 24.36
N VAL A 440 -1.40 7.59 23.69
CA VAL A 440 -2.31 7.79 22.55
C VAL A 440 -1.50 7.60 21.28
N VAL A 441 -1.89 6.62 20.45
CA VAL A 441 -1.23 6.37 19.17
C VAL A 441 -1.99 7.08 18.07
N GLU A 442 -1.40 8.15 17.55
CA GLU A 442 -1.94 8.86 16.41
C GLU A 442 -1.38 8.29 15.10
N ALA A 443 -2.24 8.14 14.09
CA ALA A 443 -1.83 7.73 12.76
C ALA A 443 -1.47 8.92 11.88
N ARG A 444 -0.53 8.69 10.95
CA ARG A 444 -0.21 9.53 9.80
C ARG A 444 -0.65 8.79 8.55
N TYR A 445 -1.53 9.41 7.77
CA TYR A 445 -2.13 8.83 6.57
C TYR A 445 -1.46 9.36 5.30
N GLU A 446 -0.36 8.71 4.91
CA GLU A 446 0.27 8.88 3.59
C GLU A 446 -0.24 7.76 2.66
N LEU A 447 0.61 7.19 1.78
CA LEU A 447 0.24 5.99 1.02
C LEU A 447 -0.05 4.78 1.91
N VAL A 448 0.66 4.68 3.03
CA VAL A 448 0.46 3.66 4.06
C VAL A 448 0.29 4.37 5.40
N ALA A 449 -0.70 3.95 6.18
CA ALA A 449 -0.93 4.48 7.52
C ALA A 449 0.18 4.02 8.48
N THR A 450 0.91 4.99 9.02
CA THR A 450 2.01 4.78 9.97
C THR A 450 1.67 5.44 11.30
N PRO A 451 2.15 4.95 12.45
CA PRO A 451 2.13 5.76 13.66
C PRO A 451 2.94 7.06 13.48
N LYS A 452 2.46 8.18 14.02
CA LYS A 452 3.17 9.47 13.95
C LYS A 452 4.52 9.42 14.66
N ASP A 453 4.55 8.72 15.79
CA ASP A 453 5.69 8.50 16.69
C ASP A 453 5.86 7.01 16.98
N ASP A 454 6.95 6.63 17.65
CA ASP A 454 7.14 5.23 18.04
C ASP A 454 6.04 4.78 19.02
N THR A 455 5.54 3.57 18.80
CA THR A 455 4.52 2.94 19.65
C THR A 455 5.20 2.04 20.67
N TRP A 456 4.84 2.18 21.95
CA TRP A 456 5.54 1.50 23.03
C TRP A 456 4.64 0.44 23.67
N ILE A 457 5.17 -0.76 23.87
CA ILE A 457 4.51 -1.83 24.62
C ILE A 457 5.45 -2.40 25.68
N THR A 458 4.91 -3.13 26.63
CA THR A 458 5.68 -4.06 27.46
C THR A 458 5.24 -5.50 27.19
N VAL A 459 6.07 -6.46 27.58
CA VAL A 459 5.78 -7.89 27.40
C VAL A 459 6.12 -8.65 28.66
N SER A 460 5.37 -9.73 28.91
CA SER A 460 5.69 -10.73 29.94
C SER A 460 5.67 -12.11 29.32
N SER A 461 6.46 -13.05 29.84
CA SER A 461 6.44 -14.43 29.33
C SER A 461 5.11 -15.13 29.67
N ARG A 462 4.63 -15.99 28.75
CA ARG A 462 3.53 -16.92 29.04
C ARG A 462 4.09 -18.16 29.73
N LYS A 463 3.33 -18.70 30.68
CA LYS A 463 3.68 -19.90 31.46
C LYS A 463 3.23 -21.15 30.76
#